data_AF-A0A835UW60-F1
#
_entry.id   AF-A0A835UW60-F1
#
_cell.length_a   1.000
_cell.length_b   1.000
_cell.length_c   1.000
_cell.angle_alpha   90.00
_cell.angle_beta   90.00
_cell.angle_gamma   90.00
#
_symmetry.space_group_name_H-M   'P 1'
#
loop_
_entity.id
_entity.type
_entity.pdbx_description
1 polymer ?
#
loop_
_entity_poly.entity_id
_entity_poly.type
_entity_poly.pdbx_seq_one_letter_code
_entity_poly.pdbx_strand_id
1 'polypeptide(L)'
;MVKKLKGEFCEYQSAEVSFDKNSDDLRKNQRKRLQPGKVSPPLSVPDHIPKPPYVKSRLSPAIARGPQIHDEQGMECMRASGRLAAQVLEYAGTLIKHGQMWNVLNFDGGKMQNEADSELIQ
;
A
#
# COMPACT_ATOMS: atom_id res chain seq x y z
N MET A 1 5.15 -42.93 27.41
CA MET A 1 5.85 -41.77 26.81
C MET A 1 5.08 -41.30 25.58
N VAL A 2 4.14 -40.36 25.73
CA VAL A 2 3.74 -39.35 24.72
C VAL A 2 3.13 -38.19 25.51
N LYS A 3 3.84 -37.06 25.58
CA LYS A 3 3.37 -35.85 26.30
C LYS A 3 2.33 -35.14 25.43
N LYS A 4 1.14 -34.92 25.98
CA LYS A 4 0.07 -34.13 25.38
C LYS A 4 0.48 -32.67 25.42
N LEU A 5 0.97 -32.12 24.31
CA LEU A 5 1.20 -30.69 24.17
C LEU A 5 -0.18 -30.01 24.06
N LYS A 6 -0.70 -29.54 25.19
CA LYS A 6 -1.76 -28.54 25.21
C LYS A 6 -1.11 -27.22 24.76
N GLY A 7 -1.14 -26.96 23.47
CA GLY A 7 -0.86 -25.62 22.95
C GLY A 7 -1.99 -24.72 23.41
N GLU A 8 -1.68 -23.81 24.32
CA GLU A 8 -2.56 -22.68 24.63
C GLU A 8 -2.62 -21.82 23.37
N PHE A 9 -3.79 -21.84 22.72
CA PHE A 9 -4.11 -20.87 21.68
C PHE A 9 -4.06 -19.48 22.32
N CYS A 10 -3.11 -18.66 21.86
CA CYS A 10 -3.04 -17.25 22.23
C CYS A 10 -4.31 -16.57 21.74
N GLU A 11 -5.17 -16.17 22.67
CA GLU A 11 -6.33 -15.33 22.38
C GLU A 11 -5.83 -14.02 21.76
N TYR A 12 -6.17 -13.81 20.50
CA TYR A 12 -5.93 -12.55 19.80
C TYR A 12 -6.91 -11.53 20.38
N GLN A 13 -6.47 -10.76 21.38
CA GLN A 13 -7.24 -9.61 21.85
C GLN A 13 -7.27 -8.56 20.74
N SER A 14 -8.48 -8.33 20.21
CA SER A 14 -8.76 -7.23 19.29
C SER A 14 -8.52 -5.93 20.03
N ALA A 15 -7.41 -5.25 19.73
CA ALA A 15 -7.20 -3.88 20.16
C ALA A 15 -8.09 -2.98 19.30
N GLU A 16 -9.30 -2.71 19.78
CA GLU A 16 -10.13 -1.60 19.33
C GLU A 16 -9.35 -0.30 19.63
N VAL A 17 -8.68 0.27 18.63
CA VAL A 17 -8.01 1.56 18.79
C VAL A 17 -9.08 2.65 18.79
N SER A 18 -9.59 2.98 19.97
CA SER A 18 -10.42 4.15 20.20
C SER A 18 -9.55 5.41 20.11
N PHE A 19 -9.72 6.19 19.04
CA PHE A 19 -9.14 7.53 18.93
C PHE A 19 -9.93 8.49 19.82
N ASP A 20 -9.58 8.53 21.11
CA ASP A 20 -10.11 9.53 22.02
C ASP A 20 -9.55 10.91 21.67
N LYS A 21 -10.44 11.76 21.16
CA LYS A 21 -10.21 13.20 20.97
C LYS A 21 -10.35 13.92 22.31
N ASN A 22 -9.49 13.62 23.29
CA ASN A 22 -9.38 14.48 24.45
C ASN A 22 -8.09 15.31 24.35
N SER A 23 -8.26 16.53 23.82
CA SER A 23 -7.26 17.58 23.90
C SER A 23 -7.17 18.02 25.35
N ASP A 24 -6.09 17.68 26.06
CA ASP A 24 -5.53 18.47 27.17
C ASP A 24 -4.38 17.74 27.91
N ASP A 25 -3.50 17.02 27.19
CA ASP A 25 -2.25 16.52 27.79
C ASP A 25 -1.02 17.02 27.01
N LEU A 26 -0.80 18.32 27.12
CA LEU A 26 0.47 18.96 26.80
C LEU A 26 1.44 18.71 27.96
N ARG A 27 2.55 17.99 27.73
CA ARG A 27 3.93 18.33 28.18
C ARG A 27 4.90 17.16 27.95
N LYS A 28 5.55 17.14 26.76
CA LYS A 28 6.93 16.63 26.45
C LYS A 28 7.12 16.04 25.03
N ASN A 29 6.39 16.53 24.01
CA ASN A 29 6.85 16.31 22.63
C ASN A 29 6.43 17.49 21.73
N GLN A 30 7.23 18.56 21.75
CA GLN A 30 6.95 19.85 21.08
C GLN A 30 7.12 19.80 19.55
N ARG A 31 6.72 18.71 18.88
CA ARG A 31 6.69 18.68 17.41
C ARG A 31 5.32 19.22 16.95
N LYS A 32 5.33 20.34 16.21
CA LYS A 32 4.11 20.85 15.56
C LYS A 32 3.50 19.74 14.70
N ARG A 33 2.19 19.50 14.83
CA ARG A 33 1.48 18.52 14.00
C ARG A 33 1.55 18.92 12.53
N LEU A 34 1.77 17.94 11.65
CA LEU A 34 1.65 18.12 10.22
C LEU A 34 0.23 18.59 9.88
N GLN A 35 0.12 19.64 9.07
CA GLN A 35 -1.16 20.12 8.57
C GLN A 35 -1.44 19.45 7.21
N PRO A 36 -2.69 19.02 6.94
CA PRO A 36 -3.04 18.47 5.63
C PRO A 36 -2.72 19.46 4.51
N GLY A 37 -2.02 18.98 3.47
CA GLY A 37 -1.75 19.77 2.26
C GLY A 37 -2.92 19.78 1.29
N LYS A 38 -2.85 20.64 0.26
CA LYS A 38 -3.82 20.63 -0.85
C LYS A 38 -3.59 19.41 -1.74
N VAL A 39 -4.63 18.60 -1.96
CA VAL A 39 -4.57 17.40 -2.81
C VAL A 39 -4.68 17.80 -4.28
N SER A 40 -3.87 17.17 -5.15
CA SER A 40 -3.96 17.34 -6.61
C SER A 40 -5.15 16.58 -7.21
N PRO A 41 -5.60 16.94 -8.43
CA PRO A 41 -6.55 16.10 -9.16
C PRO A 41 -6.04 14.67 -9.38
N PRO A 42 -6.93 13.68 -9.60
CA PRO A 42 -6.54 12.32 -9.91
C PRO A 42 -5.66 12.24 -11.16
N LEU A 43 -4.65 11.37 -11.14
CA LEU A 43 -3.82 11.10 -12.30
C LEU A 43 -4.59 10.22 -13.30
N SER A 44 -4.43 10.50 -14.60
CA SER A 44 -4.99 9.65 -15.64
C SER A 44 -4.15 8.40 -15.80
N VAL A 45 -4.81 7.24 -15.88
CA VAL A 45 -4.20 5.94 -16.16
C VAL A 45 -4.56 5.54 -17.59
N PRO A 46 -3.58 5.24 -18.45
CA PRO A 46 -3.81 4.80 -19.82
C PRO A 46 -4.80 3.64 -19.95
N ASP A 47 -5.53 3.58 -21.07
CA ASP A 47 -6.61 2.59 -21.26
C ASP A 47 -6.14 1.17 -21.59
N HIS A 48 -4.89 1.02 -22.05
CA HIS A 48 -4.32 -0.29 -22.37
C HIS A 48 -3.91 -1.09 -21.13
N ILE A 49 -3.78 -0.45 -19.96
CA ILE A 49 -3.43 -1.11 -18.71
C ILE A 49 -4.69 -1.79 -18.14
N PRO A 50 -4.64 -3.08 -17.75
CA PRO A 50 -5.76 -3.76 -17.14
C PRO A 50 -6.12 -3.10 -15.80
N LYS A 51 -7.29 -2.47 -15.76
CA LYS A 51 -7.79 -1.77 -14.57
C LYS A 51 -8.44 -2.78 -13.61
N PRO A 52 -8.07 -2.77 -12.32
CA PRO A 52 -8.68 -3.67 -11.35
C PRO A 52 -10.16 -3.33 -11.10
N PRO A 53 -10.97 -4.29 -10.60
CA PRO A 53 -12.43 -4.16 -10.55
C PRO A 53 -12.91 -2.98 -9.69
N TYR A 54 -12.14 -2.62 -8.65
CA TYR A 54 -12.44 -1.50 -7.75
C TYR A 54 -12.32 -0.12 -8.39
N VAL A 55 -11.78 0.00 -9.61
CA VAL A 55 -11.76 1.27 -10.36
C VAL A 55 -13.16 1.61 -10.87
N LYS A 56 -13.96 0.60 -11.24
CA LYS A 56 -15.31 0.77 -11.78
C LYS A 56 -16.38 0.72 -10.68
N SER A 57 -16.16 -0.04 -9.61
CA SER A 57 -17.07 -0.13 -8.47
C SER A 57 -16.46 0.45 -7.20
N ARG A 58 -17.22 1.28 -6.47
CA ARG A 58 -16.84 1.73 -5.11
C ARG A 58 -16.92 0.62 -4.05
N LEU A 59 -17.35 -0.57 -4.46
CA LEU A 59 -17.46 -1.76 -3.62
C LEU A 59 -16.14 -2.53 -3.67
N SER A 60 -15.63 -2.90 -2.50
CA SER A 60 -14.50 -3.83 -2.41
C SER A 60 -14.94 -5.19 -2.96
N PRO A 61 -14.10 -5.86 -3.78
CA PRO A 61 -14.36 -7.23 -4.18
C PRO A 61 -14.43 -8.14 -2.94
N ALA A 62 -15.22 -9.22 -3.03
CA ALA A 62 -15.32 -10.21 -1.96
C ALA A 62 -13.97 -10.90 -1.77
N ILE A 63 -13.35 -10.72 -0.61
CA ILE A 63 -12.08 -11.36 -0.25
C ILE A 63 -12.40 -12.73 0.37
N ALA A 64 -11.78 -13.79 -0.16
CA ALA A 64 -11.89 -15.13 0.44
C ALA A 64 -11.24 -15.13 1.83
N ARG A 65 -11.90 -15.74 2.82
CA ARG A 65 -11.41 -15.77 4.21
C ARG A 65 -10.21 -16.71 4.43
N GLY A 66 -9.89 -17.56 3.45
CA GLY A 66 -8.81 -18.54 3.54
C GLY A 66 -7.50 -18.06 2.90
N PRO A 67 -6.36 -18.73 3.19
CA PRO A 67 -5.10 -18.46 2.52
C PRO A 67 -5.21 -18.69 1.02
N GLN A 68 -4.66 -17.77 0.22
CA GLN A 68 -4.51 -17.95 -1.22
C GLN A 68 -3.24 -18.76 -1.50
N ILE A 69 -3.38 -19.92 -2.12
CA ILE A 69 -2.25 -20.75 -2.57
C ILE A 69 -2.03 -20.46 -4.05
N HIS A 70 -0.85 -19.94 -4.39
CA HIS A 70 -0.48 -19.61 -5.75
C HIS A 70 0.14 -20.81 -6.46
N ASP A 71 -0.19 -20.97 -7.74
CA ASP A 71 0.43 -21.91 -8.66
C ASP A 71 1.78 -21.38 -9.19
N GLU A 72 2.47 -22.16 -10.01
CA GLU A 72 3.77 -21.79 -10.58
C GLU A 72 3.69 -20.48 -11.39
N GLN A 73 2.62 -20.32 -12.18
CA GLN A 73 2.35 -19.10 -12.94
C GLN A 73 2.10 -17.90 -12.02
N GLY A 74 1.27 -18.07 -10.99
CA GLY A 74 1.00 -17.02 -10.00
C GLY A 74 2.26 -16.57 -9.27
N MET A 75 3.16 -17.51 -8.94
CA MET A 75 4.45 -17.16 -8.32
C MET A 75 5.32 -16.32 -9.26
N GLU A 76 5.41 -16.66 -10.55
CA GLU A 76 6.24 -15.87 -11.47
C GLU A 76 5.66 -14.48 -11.70
N CYS A 77 4.33 -14.36 -11.83
CA CYS A 77 3.66 -13.07 -11.89
C CYS A 77 3.95 -12.23 -10.64
N MET A 78 3.84 -12.80 -9.44
CA MET A 78 4.18 -12.09 -8.19
C MET A 78 5.63 -11.64 -8.14
N ARG A 79 6.58 -12.46 -8.62
CA ARG A 79 8.00 -12.08 -8.70
C ARG A 79 8.21 -10.93 -9.67
N ALA A 80 7.60 -10.98 -10.86
CA ALA A 80 7.68 -9.91 -11.85
C ALA A 80 7.11 -8.59 -11.30
N SER A 81 5.91 -8.62 -10.72
CA SER A 81 5.29 -7.46 -10.10
C SER A 81 6.13 -6.90 -8.94
N GLY A 82 6.70 -7.78 -8.11
CA GLY A 82 7.57 -7.37 -7.00
C GLY A 82 8.87 -6.70 -7.47
N ARG A 83 9.49 -7.22 -8.54
CA ARG A 83 10.67 -6.60 -9.16
C ARG A 83 10.35 -5.19 -9.67
N LEU A 84 9.21 -5.05 -10.36
CA LEU A 84 8.77 -3.75 -10.85
C LEU A 84 8.51 -2.75 -9.71
N ALA A 85 7.78 -3.16 -8.68
CA ALA A 85 7.49 -2.32 -7.53
C ALA A 85 8.77 -1.85 -6.82
N ALA A 86 9.80 -2.70 -6.75
CA ALA A 86 11.10 -2.33 -6.20
C ALA A 86 11.79 -1.23 -7.02
N GLN A 87 11.79 -1.33 -8.35
CA GLN A 87 12.36 -0.31 -9.24
C GLN A 87 11.66 1.04 -9.10
N VAL A 88 10.32 1.03 -9.03
CA VAL A 88 9.52 2.25 -8.82
C VAL A 88 9.83 2.89 -7.46
N LEU A 89 10.03 2.08 -6.41
CA LEU A 89 10.41 2.57 -5.09
C LEU A 89 11.82 3.18 -5.08
N GLU A 90 12.79 2.54 -5.75
CA GLU A 90 14.16 3.09 -5.89
C GLU A 90 14.14 4.43 -6.60
N TYR A 91 13.41 4.52 -7.72
CA TYR A 91 13.23 5.77 -8.45
C TYR A 91 12.59 6.86 -7.57
N ALA A 92 11.49 6.54 -6.88
CA ALA A 92 10.84 7.46 -5.96
C ALA A 92 11.79 7.94 -4.85
N GLY A 93 12.68 7.07 -4.37
CA GLY A 93 13.74 7.42 -3.41
C GLY A 93 14.71 8.48 -3.94
N THR A 94 15.08 8.41 -5.22
CA THR A 94 15.96 9.42 -5.84
C THR A 94 15.31 10.80 -5.98
N LEU A 95 13.98 10.85 -6.01
CA LEU A 95 13.22 12.08 -6.16
C LEU A 95 13.06 12.85 -4.85
N ILE A 96 13.40 12.29 -3.70
CA ILE A 96 13.20 12.97 -2.40
C ILE A 96 14.23 14.07 -2.21
N LYS A 97 13.79 15.33 -2.24
CA LYS A 97 14.59 16.51 -1.87
C LYS A 97 13.95 17.28 -0.73
N HIS A 98 14.78 17.95 0.08
CA HIS A 98 14.30 18.82 1.15
C HIS A 98 13.38 19.91 0.58
N GLY A 99 12.19 20.07 1.17
CA GLY A 99 11.18 21.04 0.74
C GLY A 99 10.26 20.57 -0.40
N GLN A 100 10.42 19.33 -0.87
CA GLN A 100 9.57 18.79 -1.94
C GLN A 100 8.18 18.39 -1.43
N MET A 101 7.16 18.72 -2.21
CA MET A 101 5.77 18.42 -1.88
C MET A 101 5.40 17.00 -2.35
N TRP A 102 4.71 16.25 -1.48
CA TRP A 102 4.20 14.89 -1.75
C TRP A 102 3.51 14.73 -3.11
N ASN A 103 2.74 15.73 -3.55
CA ASN A 103 2.02 15.67 -4.84
C ASN A 103 2.96 15.50 -6.05
N VAL A 104 4.17 16.07 -5.99
CA VAL A 104 5.17 15.95 -7.07
C VAL A 104 5.67 14.52 -7.18
N LEU A 105 5.93 13.87 -6.05
CA LEU A 105 6.35 12.47 -6.00
C LEU A 105 5.29 11.53 -6.58
N ASN A 106 4.01 11.78 -6.30
CA ASN A 106 2.92 10.97 -6.88
C ASN A 106 2.82 11.12 -8.39
N PHE A 107 3.05 12.33 -8.91
CA PHE A 107 2.97 12.60 -10.35
C PHE A 107 4.06 11.85 -11.13
N ASP A 108 5.29 11.87 -10.62
CA ASP A 108 6.42 11.23 -11.28
C ASP A 108 6.43 9.70 -11.08
N GLY A 109 6.10 9.23 -9.87
CA GLY A 109 5.96 7.79 -9.61
C GLY A 109 4.82 7.15 -10.39
N GLY A 110 3.69 7.84 -10.54
CA GLY A 110 2.55 7.34 -11.32
C GLY A 110 2.86 7.21 -12.83
N LYS A 111 3.72 8.08 -13.38
CA LYS A 111 4.15 7.97 -14.78
C LYS A 111 5.01 6.75 -15.04
N MET A 112 5.98 6.48 -14.16
CA MET A 112 6.85 5.32 -14.27
C MET A 112 6.08 4.00 -14.18
N GLN A 113 5.11 3.92 -13.26
CA GLN A 113 4.27 2.73 -13.14
C GLN A 113 3.48 2.50 -14.43
N ASN A 114 2.86 3.54 -14.98
CA ASN A 114 2.11 3.44 -16.24
C ASN A 114 3.00 3.04 -17.44
N GLU A 115 4.22 3.56 -17.51
CA GLU A 115 5.18 3.25 -18.57
C GLU A 115 5.66 1.80 -18.46
N ALA A 116 6.07 1.38 -17.28
CA ALA A 116 6.55 0.02 -17.06
C ALA A 116 5.43 -1.04 -17.18
N ASP A 117 4.21 -0.72 -16.74
CA ASP A 117 3.04 -1.58 -16.95
C ASP A 117 2.69 -1.69 -18.45
N SER A 118 2.99 -0.67 -19.27
CA SER A 118 2.82 -0.73 -20.72
C SER A 118 3.83 -1.65 -21.42
N GLU A 119 5.05 -1.74 -20.90
CA GLU A 119 6.12 -2.59 -21.43
C GLU A 119 5.95 -4.06 -20.98
N LEU A 120 5.43 -4.31 -19.78
CA LEU A 120 5.25 -5.66 -19.24
C LEU A 120 4.06 -6.41 -19.87
N ILE A 121 3.21 -5.72 -20.64
CA ILE A 121 2.06 -6.27 -21.36
C ILE A 121 2.41 -6.60 -22.83
N GLN A 122 3.59 -6.21 -23.33
CA GLN A 122 4.10 -6.60 -24.65
C GLN A 122 4.71 -8.00 -24.64
#